data_AF-A0A818EU28-F1
#
_entry.id   AF-A0A818EU28-F1
#
_cell.length_a   1.000
_cell.length_b   1.000
_cell.length_c   1.000
_cell.angle_alpha   90.00
_cell.angle_beta   90.00
_cell.angle_gamma   90.00
#
_symmetry.space_group_name_H-M   'P 1'
#
loop_
_entity.id
_entity.type
_entity.pdbx_description
1 polymer ?
#
loop_
_entity_poly.entity_id
_entity_poly.type
_entity_poly.pdbx_seq_one_letter_code
_entity_poly.pdbx_strand_id
1 'polypeptide(L)'
;MDKRSYLATFLIGIIALGIGVTIGYFGINKQQTHAILKYDRLTRQADQQNYQTFIDSIQAANIETNLKDLTSRPHLAGLPEDLESAQVIEQRWITDGLKVTKPKYNVLLSYPDDNNPNR
;
A
#
# COMPACT_ATOMS: atom_id res chain seq x y z
N MET A 1 8.16 25.34 64.90
CA MET A 1 8.65 25.04 63.53
C MET A 1 9.10 26.36 62.94
N ASP A 2 10.41 26.54 62.85
CA ASP A 2 11.00 27.88 62.91
C ASP A 2 11.17 28.50 61.53
N LYS A 3 11.18 29.84 61.42
CA LYS A 3 11.33 30.57 60.14
C LYS A 3 12.57 30.13 59.33
N ARG A 4 13.60 29.64 60.01
CA ARG A 4 14.83 29.10 59.40
C ARG A 4 14.60 27.77 58.66
N SER A 5 13.63 26.97 59.09
CA SER A 5 13.25 25.71 58.45
C SER A 5 12.50 25.93 57.13
N TYR A 6 11.63 26.93 57.05
CA TYR A 6 10.94 27.32 55.82
C TYR A 6 11.89 27.89 54.76
N LEU A 7 12.91 28.64 55.19
CA LEU A 7 13.92 29.20 54.29
C LEU A 7 14.79 28.09 53.69
N ALA A 8 15.12 27.05 54.48
CA ALA A 8 15.86 25.90 54.01
C ALA A 8 15.08 25.04 53.00
N THR A 9 13.80 24.77 53.25
CA THR A 9 12.97 24.00 52.31
C THR A 9 12.73 24.73 50.99
N PHE A 10 12.57 26.06 51.05
CA PHE A 10 12.43 26.88 49.84
C PHE A 10 13.70 26.87 48.98
N LEU A 11 14.88 26.99 49.60
CA LEU A 11 16.17 26.91 48.89
C LEU A 11 16.39 25.54 48.22
N ILE A 12 16.03 24.45 48.90
CA ILE A 12 16.13 23.09 48.34
C ILE A 12 15.19 22.93 47.13
N GLY A 13 13.97 23.49 47.20
CA GLY A 13 13.02 23.47 46.10
C GLY A 13 13.54 24.15 44.83
N ILE A 14 14.21 25.30 44.97
CA ILE A 14 14.81 26.02 43.83
C ILE A 14 15.92 25.20 43.19
N ILE A 15 16.77 24.55 43.99
CA ILE A 15 17.86 23.72 43.50
C ILE A 15 17.31 22.50 42.75
N ALA A 16 16.27 21.84 43.30
CA ALA A 16 15.62 20.71 42.65
C ALA A 16 14.98 21.09 41.31
N LEU A 17 14.34 22.26 41.21
CA LEU A 17 13.79 22.78 39.96
C LEU A 17 14.89 23.04 38.91
N GLY A 18 16.01 23.66 39.32
CA GLY A 18 17.15 23.92 38.42
C GLY A 18 17.75 22.63 37.86
N ILE A 19 17.90 21.61 38.71
CA ILE A 19 18.39 20.28 38.28
C ILE A 19 17.38 19.59 37.35
N GLY A 20 16.07 19.66 37.65
CA GLY A 20 15.04 19.09 36.79
C GLY A 20 15.00 19.72 35.40
N VAL A 21 15.10 21.05 35.31
CA VAL A 21 15.12 21.79 34.03
C VAL A 21 16.36 21.44 33.21
N THR A 22 17.53 21.35 33.85
CA THR A 22 18.77 20.99 33.13
C THR A 22 18.74 19.55 32.63
N ILE A 23 18.30 18.59 33.44
CA ILE A 23 18.13 17.20 33.01
C ILE A 23 17.10 17.09 31.87
N GLY A 24 15.97 17.78 31.96
CA GLY A 24 14.96 17.79 30.90
C GLY A 24 15.46 18.42 29.59
N TYR A 25 16.21 19.52 29.69
CA TYR A 25 16.76 20.22 28.53
C TYR A 25 17.83 19.39 27.80
N PHE A 26 18.71 18.70 28.54
CA PHE A 26 19.79 17.89 27.96
C PHE A 26 19.43 16.41 27.72
N GLY A 27 18.36 15.89 28.34
CA GLY A 27 17.91 14.51 28.21
C GLY A 27 17.09 14.21 26.96
N ILE A 28 16.57 15.23 26.27
CA ILE A 28 15.86 15.06 25.00
C ILE A 28 16.90 14.87 23.88
N ASN A 29 17.08 13.62 23.45
CA ASN A 29 18.04 13.25 22.43
C ASN A 29 17.54 13.67 21.02
N LYS A 30 17.95 14.87 20.56
CA LYS A 30 17.57 15.45 19.27
C LYS A 30 17.97 14.60 18.05
N GLN A 31 18.89 13.64 18.20
CA GLN A 31 19.31 12.76 17.10
C GLN A 31 18.18 11.82 16.63
N GLN A 32 17.30 11.37 17.54
CA GLN A 32 16.19 10.48 17.17
C GLN A 32 15.14 11.20 16.32
N THR A 33 14.85 12.47 16.61
CA THR A 33 13.88 13.26 15.84
C THR A 33 14.33 13.52 14.40
N HIS A 34 15.63 13.80 14.18
CA HIS A 34 16.17 14.00 12.83
C HIS A 34 16.23 12.70 12.01
N ALA A 35 16.50 11.56 12.65
CA ALA A 35 16.44 10.27 11.99
C ALA A 35 15.01 9.96 11.52
N ILE A 36 14.00 10.10 12.40
CA ILE A 36 12.59 9.82 12.08
C ILE A 36 12.07 10.75 10.96
N LEU A 37 12.38 12.04 11.02
CA LEU A 37 11.97 13.01 9.99
C LEU A 37 12.67 12.79 8.64
N LYS A 38 13.88 12.22 8.64
CA LYS A 38 14.60 11.85 7.42
C LYS A 38 14.00 10.58 6.81
N TYR A 39 13.69 9.57 7.63
CA TYR A 39 13.02 8.36 7.18
C TYR A 39 11.64 8.66 6.58
N ASP A 40 10.78 9.43 7.25
CA ASP A 40 9.45 9.78 6.73
C ASP A 40 9.51 10.56 5.40
N ARG A 41 10.51 11.43 5.23
CA ARG A 41 10.71 12.12 3.94
C ARG A 41 11.20 11.18 2.84
N LEU A 42 12.13 10.28 3.16
CA LEU A 42 12.65 9.31 2.18
C LEU A 42 11.56 8.32 1.76
N THR A 43 10.73 7.84 2.70
CA THR A 43 9.61 6.94 2.38
C THR A 43 8.56 7.67 1.55
N ARG A 44 8.15 8.89 1.92
CA ARG A 44 7.19 9.67 1.12
C ARG A 44 7.72 10.02 -0.27
N GLN A 45 9.00 10.37 -0.38
CA GLN A 45 9.60 10.72 -1.67
C GLN A 45 9.80 9.49 -2.54
N ALA A 46 10.23 8.36 -1.97
CA ALA A 46 10.29 7.07 -2.67
C ALA A 46 8.89 6.64 -3.12
N ASP A 47 7.87 6.75 -2.25
CA ASP A 47 6.49 6.43 -2.57
C ASP A 47 5.93 7.34 -3.67
N GLN A 48 6.21 8.66 -3.63
CA GLN A 48 5.76 9.59 -4.68
C GLN A 48 6.46 9.37 -6.01
N GLN A 49 7.78 9.12 -6.02
CA GLN A 49 8.51 8.87 -7.27
C GLN A 49 8.11 7.53 -7.91
N ASN A 50 7.92 6.49 -7.10
CA ASN A 50 7.43 5.19 -7.57
C ASN A 50 5.99 5.27 -8.07
N TYR A 51 5.14 6.05 -7.39
CA TYR A 51 3.77 6.28 -7.81
C TYR A 51 3.68 7.03 -9.14
N GLN A 52 4.43 8.12 -9.31
CA GLN A 52 4.38 8.88 -10.55
C GLN A 52 4.92 8.05 -11.73
N THR A 53 6.04 7.34 -11.52
CA THR A 53 6.59 6.43 -12.54
C THR A 53 5.59 5.34 -12.93
N PHE A 54 4.85 4.80 -11.96
CA PHE A 54 3.78 3.84 -12.22
C PHE A 54 2.65 4.45 -13.04
N ILE A 55 2.12 5.61 -12.65
CA ILE A 55 1.05 6.29 -13.41
C ILE A 55 1.51 6.62 -14.83
N ASP A 56 2.73 7.13 -15.00
CA ASP A 56 3.30 7.49 -16.30
C ASP A 56 3.54 6.26 -17.19
N SER A 57 3.72 5.07 -16.59
CA SER A 57 3.87 3.81 -17.34
C SER A 57 2.56 3.31 -17.97
N ILE A 58 1.40 3.79 -17.52
CA ILE A 58 0.09 3.39 -18.04
C ILE A 58 -0.20 4.16 -19.32
N GLN A 59 -0.25 3.45 -20.46
CA GLN A 59 -0.45 4.05 -21.78
C GLN A 59 -1.81 3.66 -22.37
N ALA A 60 -2.58 4.66 -22.82
CA ALA A 60 -3.90 4.45 -23.42
C ALA A 60 -3.86 3.52 -24.66
N ALA A 61 -2.81 3.61 -25.48
CA ALA A 61 -2.63 2.75 -26.65
C ALA A 61 -2.51 1.25 -26.29
N ASN A 62 -1.87 0.93 -25.16
CA ASN A 62 -1.78 -0.44 -24.66
C ASN A 62 -3.14 -0.92 -24.16
N ILE A 63 -3.92 -0.05 -23.50
CA ILE A 63 -5.29 -0.35 -23.06
C ILE A 63 -6.18 -0.63 -24.27
N GLU A 64 -6.11 0.19 -25.32
CA GLU A 64 -6.88 0.01 -26.55
C GLU A 64 -6.54 -1.33 -27.23
N THR A 65 -5.26 -1.64 -27.37
CA THR A 65 -4.79 -2.90 -27.96
C THR A 65 -5.28 -4.10 -27.14
N ASN A 66 -5.14 -4.04 -25.82
CA ASN A 66 -5.62 -5.08 -24.93
C ASN A 66 -7.13 -5.27 -25.01
N LEU A 67 -7.89 -4.17 -25.06
CA LEU A 67 -9.34 -4.23 -25.18
C LEU A 67 -9.76 -4.88 -26.50
N LYS A 68 -9.13 -4.50 -27.61
CA LYS A 68 -9.39 -5.07 -28.93
C LYS A 68 -9.12 -6.58 -28.97
N ASP A 69 -8.01 -7.02 -28.37
CA ASP A 69 -7.67 -8.44 -28.33
C ASP A 69 -8.66 -9.24 -27.49
N LEU A 70 -8.95 -8.76 -26.27
CA LEU A 70 -9.80 -9.46 -25.30
C LEU A 70 -11.28 -9.48 -25.69
N THR A 71 -11.73 -8.57 -26.56
CA THR A 71 -13.12 -8.49 -27.04
C THR A 71 -13.33 -9.05 -28.45
N SER A 72 -12.29 -9.65 -29.04
CA SER A 72 -12.35 -10.16 -30.41
C SER A 72 -13.34 -11.31 -30.62
N ARG A 73 -13.70 -12.04 -29.55
CA ARG A 73 -14.69 -13.11 -29.55
C ARG A 73 -15.54 -13.08 -28.27
N PRO A 74 -16.81 -13.53 -28.32
CA PRO A 74 -17.57 -13.81 -27.11
C PRO A 74 -16.85 -14.86 -26.26
N HIS A 75 -16.67 -14.60 -24.97
CA HIS A 75 -15.95 -15.48 -24.04
C HIS A 75 -16.84 -15.78 -22.83
N LEU A 76 -17.97 -16.45 -23.08
CA LEU A 76 -18.94 -16.77 -22.03
C LEU A 76 -18.34 -17.78 -21.06
N ALA A 77 -18.55 -17.55 -19.76
CA ALA A 77 -17.97 -18.36 -18.69
C ALA A 77 -18.16 -19.86 -18.95
N GLY A 78 -17.09 -20.64 -18.82
CA GLY A 78 -17.13 -22.11 -18.98
C GLY A 78 -17.14 -22.63 -20.42
N LEU A 79 -17.15 -21.76 -21.43
CA LEU A 79 -16.91 -22.13 -22.82
C LEU A 79 -15.41 -22.10 -23.17
N PRO A 80 -14.98 -22.76 -24.28
CA PRO A 80 -13.57 -22.78 -24.68
C PRO A 80 -12.93 -21.39 -24.84
N GLU A 81 -13.66 -20.41 -25.36
CA GLU A 81 -13.19 -19.04 -25.59
C GLU A 81 -12.86 -18.31 -24.28
N ASP A 82 -13.57 -18.62 -23.19
CA ASP A 82 -13.27 -18.10 -21.85
C ASP A 82 -11.95 -18.66 -21.32
N LEU A 83 -11.68 -19.94 -21.58
CA LEU A 83 -10.39 -20.55 -21.24
C LEU A 83 -9.24 -19.94 -22.05
N GLU A 84 -9.43 -19.67 -23.33
CA GLU A 84 -8.44 -19.01 -24.18
C GLU A 84 -8.10 -17.61 -23.66
N SER A 85 -9.11 -16.81 -23.33
CA SER A 85 -8.93 -15.48 -22.71
C SER A 85 -8.13 -15.56 -21.41
N ALA A 86 -8.43 -16.54 -20.55
CA ALA A 86 -7.67 -16.76 -19.32
C ALA A 86 -6.21 -17.16 -19.58
N GLN A 87 -5.93 -17.93 -20.63
CA GLN A 87 -4.56 -18.29 -21.04
C GLN A 87 -3.78 -17.09 -21.58
N VAL A 88 -4.43 -16.20 -22.33
CA VAL A 88 -3.80 -14.97 -22.81
C VAL A 88 -3.37 -14.08 -21.64
N ILE A 89 -4.24 -13.91 -20.64
CA ILE A 89 -3.92 -13.13 -19.43
C ILE A 89 -2.78 -13.79 -18.64
N GLU A 90 -2.86 -15.10 -18.40
CA GLU A 90 -1.82 -15.87 -17.72
C GLU A 90 -0.45 -15.67 -18.39
N GLN A 91 -0.40 -15.79 -19.71
CA GLN A 91 0.85 -15.64 -20.45
C GLN A 91 1.41 -14.21 -20.36
N ARG A 92 0.55 -13.19 -20.47
CA ARG A 92 0.97 -11.77 -20.35
C ARG A 92 1.57 -11.51 -18.97
N TRP A 93 0.90 -11.96 -17.92
CA TRP A 93 1.39 -11.78 -16.55
C TRP A 93 2.71 -12.52 -16.27
N ILE A 94 2.88 -13.73 -16.81
CA ILE A 94 4.16 -14.45 -16.73
C ILE A 94 5.25 -13.66 -17.47
N THR A 95 4.96 -13.16 -18.67
CA THR A 95 5.89 -12.34 -19.46
C THR A 95 6.27 -11.05 -18.75
N ASP A 96 5.34 -10.43 -18.02
CA ASP A 96 5.57 -9.24 -17.20
C ASP A 96 6.33 -9.54 -15.88
N GLY A 97 6.68 -10.80 -15.63
CA GLY A 97 7.49 -11.24 -14.50
C GLY A 97 6.70 -11.57 -13.23
N LEU A 98 5.38 -11.72 -13.32
CA LEU A 98 4.54 -12.09 -12.19
C LEU A 98 4.55 -13.61 -11.96
N LYS A 99 4.43 -14.01 -10.69
CA LYS A 99 4.14 -15.40 -10.32
C LYS A 99 2.64 -15.64 -10.45
N VAL A 100 2.23 -16.44 -11.43
CA VAL A 100 0.81 -16.65 -11.77
C VAL A 100 0.32 -18.03 -11.35
N THR A 101 -0.93 -18.11 -10.92
CA THR A 101 -1.67 -19.36 -10.72
C THR A 101 -3.07 -19.24 -11.31
N LYS A 102 -3.61 -20.34 -11.85
CA LYS A 102 -4.95 -20.39 -12.45
C LYS A 102 -5.79 -21.48 -11.77
N PRO A 103 -6.45 -21.16 -10.64
CA PRO A 103 -7.31 -22.12 -9.95
C PRO A 103 -8.53 -22.47 -10.81
N LYS A 104 -9.02 -23.70 -10.67
CA LYS A 104 -10.19 -24.22 -11.41
C LYS A 104 -11.26 -24.69 -10.43
N TYR A 105 -12.51 -24.43 -10.76
CA TYR A 105 -13.65 -24.82 -9.96
C TYR A 105 -14.73 -25.43 -10.85
N ASN A 106 -15.37 -26.48 -10.35
CA ASN A 106 -16.57 -27.04 -10.96
C ASN A 106 -17.76 -26.35 -10.33
N VAL A 107 -18.40 -25.45 -11.07
CA VAL A 107 -19.56 -24.68 -10.64
C VAL A 107 -20.76 -25.00 -11.53
N LEU A 108 -21.96 -24.88 -10.97
CA LEU A 108 -23.18 -25.04 -11.75
C LEU A 108 -23.41 -23.77 -12.60
N LEU A 109 -23.39 -23.92 -13.92
CA LEU A 109 -23.67 -22.86 -14.88
C LEU A 109 -25.03 -23.11 -15.55
N SER A 110 -25.62 -22.05 -16.10
CA SER A 110 -26.88 -22.11 -16.83
C SER A 110 -26.72 -21.40 -18.16
N TYR A 111 -27.07 -22.11 -19.23
CA TYR A 111 -27.10 -21.61 -20.60
C TYR A 111 -28.51 -21.80 -21.16
N PRO A 112 -28.93 -20.97 -22.13
CA PRO A 112 -30.16 -21.23 -22.86
C PRO A 112 -30.09 -22.59 -23.58
N ASP A 113 -31.25 -23.23 -23.75
CA ASP A 113 -31.38 -24.38 -24.65
C ASP A 113 -31.52 -23.86 -26.08
N ASP A 114 -30.56 -24.19 -26.93
CA ASP A 114 -30.54 -23.76 -28.34
C ASP A 114 -31.77 -24.27 -29.12
N ASN A 115 -32.35 -25.40 -28.72
CA ASN A 115 -33.52 -26.00 -29.37
C ASN A 115 -34.85 -25.57 -28.74
N ASN A 116 -34.82 -25.05 -27.51
CA ASN A 116 -35.99 -24.60 -26.76
C ASN A 116 -35.69 -23.35 -25.93
N PRO A 117 -35.47 -22.19 -26.57
CA PRO A 117 -35.17 -20.96 -25.85
C PRO A 117 -36.39 -20.52 -25.03
N ASN A 118 -36.13 -19.94 -23.86
CA ASN A 118 -37.18 -19.32 -23.04
C ASN A 118 -37.92 -18.26 -23.89
N ARG A 119 -39.24 -18.40 -24.01
CA ARG A 119 -40.13 -17.46 -24.73
C ARG A 119 -40.61 -16.33 -23.85
#